data_AF-A0A7Y7MC94-F1
#
_entry.id   AF-A0A7Y7MC94-F1
#
_cell.length_a   1.000
_cell.length_b   1.000
_cell.length_c   1.000
_cell.angle_alpha   90.00
_cell.angle_beta   90.00
_cell.angle_gamma   90.00
#
_symmetry.space_group_name_H-M   'P 1'
#
loop_
_entity.id
_entity.type
_entity.pdbx_description
1 polymer ?
#
loop_
_entity_poly.entity_id
_entity_poly.type
_entity_poly.pdbx_seq_one_letter_code
_entity_poly.pdbx_strand_id
1 'polypeptide(L)'
;MVVHCSPCLTPWWLIVLYFQYFHSRKELSGELLKASEYTKKTVEDSGNQFKLFDDEYLLDIIRFSFGDELYQAFKDNKIPASRSDIARLVICYIFGGVYLDISIQLDDISSIDITGDVAVLVRDDLERYSNDPSAAHYANGIIVSPPRSEFIRQAIDDIIINYREGRYNHDVINCTGPGVLTKIIKNSQYCHKVRKISFSNVLSKNKYVRVSGVSNRWLNMQKSGIYKKNLASSAPIFIHCGWPKVGSTSIQDTFRSHGFSNIIYPCSGRPDNARAHHQLVSHNFSGRVAENFKCEVDKCSPIVISSEMISVKIEEENFIESFNTFIEDLNRPIHIYIYLKNLYRFLESAYCQAVVVGFFNIVEDKYEGGLEDFVNEFVISDKSHLLKYNATLTLIRKHLKASKVVVREDKNLSHRDCARDFLFSVLGDDNLDEKFIVKSNVSIGHFEMALMIFLRRRGVFTDVYYEENISKLRDDAATFNEGKYIKEFSFDGNERLINMVSEYVASDIENSSAGLDQSILFDFTPKYSNIKDAVSLEQVFRQFDRLGIK
;
A
#
# COMPACT_ATOMS: atom_id res chain seq x y z
N MET A 1 35.24 19.73 -3.82
CA MET A 1 35.75 20.73 -4.78
C MET A 1 35.15 20.39 -6.15
N VAL A 2 33.93 20.88 -6.42
CA VAL A 2 33.22 20.62 -7.68
C VAL A 2 33.70 21.66 -8.67
N VAL A 3 34.52 21.25 -9.63
CA VAL A 3 35.00 22.12 -10.70
C VAL A 3 33.83 22.32 -11.67
N HIS A 4 33.19 23.50 -11.61
CA HIS A 4 32.31 23.96 -12.67
C HIS A 4 33.17 24.30 -13.89
N CYS A 5 33.46 23.29 -14.73
CA CYS A 5 33.96 23.54 -16.08
C CYS A 5 32.85 24.20 -16.90
N SER A 6 33.09 25.45 -17.32
CA SER A 6 32.31 26.09 -18.38
C SER A 6 32.38 25.23 -19.66
N PRO A 7 31.33 25.21 -20.48
CA PRO A 7 31.33 24.50 -21.76
C PRO A 7 32.22 25.25 -22.75
N CYS A 8 33.54 25.09 -22.61
CA CYS A 8 34.48 25.48 -23.66
C CYS A 8 34.22 24.58 -24.86
N LEU A 9 33.91 25.21 -25.99
CA LEU A 9 33.58 24.64 -27.31
C LEU A 9 34.76 23.88 -27.97
N THR A 10 35.59 23.18 -27.21
CA THR A 10 36.37 22.10 -27.80
C THR A 10 35.41 20.96 -28.08
N PRO A 11 35.31 20.51 -29.34
CA PRO A 11 34.45 19.39 -29.62
C PRO A 11 34.81 18.16 -28.80
N TRP A 12 33.82 17.50 -28.20
CA TRP A 12 34.00 16.29 -27.39
C TRP A 12 34.65 15.12 -28.15
N TRP A 13 34.88 15.25 -29.46
CA TRP A 13 35.43 14.21 -30.33
C TRP A 13 36.95 14.26 -30.53
N LEU A 14 37.70 15.20 -29.92
CA LEU A 14 39.16 15.22 -30.08
C LEU A 14 39.87 14.08 -29.34
N ILE A 15 39.34 13.66 -28.18
CA ILE A 15 39.82 12.51 -27.41
C ILE A 15 38.60 11.81 -26.84
N VAL A 16 38.36 10.57 -27.27
CA VAL A 16 37.24 9.75 -26.82
C VAL A 16 37.68 8.92 -25.62
N LEU A 17 36.81 8.80 -24.63
CA LEU A 17 37.03 7.94 -23.47
C LEU A 17 36.39 6.57 -23.71
N TYR A 18 37.18 5.52 -23.54
CA TYR A 18 36.74 4.13 -23.58
C TYR A 18 36.77 3.52 -22.17
N PHE A 19 35.75 2.73 -21.88
CA PHE A 19 35.53 2.18 -20.56
C PHE A 19 35.26 0.69 -20.59
N GLN A 20 35.82 -0.02 -19.62
CA GLN A 20 35.43 -1.37 -19.25
C GLN A 20 35.20 -1.43 -17.74
N TYR A 21 34.44 -2.42 -17.30
CA TYR A 21 34.18 -2.67 -15.88
C TYR A 21 34.36 -4.14 -15.55
N PHE A 22 34.86 -4.41 -14.34
CA PHE A 22 34.89 -5.74 -13.75
C PHE A 22 34.50 -5.65 -12.27
N HIS A 23 33.83 -6.67 -11.74
CA HIS A 23 33.38 -6.63 -10.35
C HIS A 23 34.55 -6.66 -9.34
N SER A 24 35.42 -7.66 -9.47
CA SER A 24 36.53 -7.90 -8.54
C SER A 24 37.71 -8.50 -9.27
N ARG A 25 38.92 -8.02 -8.95
CA ARG A 25 40.15 -8.46 -9.62
C ARG A 25 40.46 -9.93 -9.33
N LYS A 26 39.98 -10.45 -8.19
CA LYS A 26 40.12 -11.86 -7.80
C LYS A 26 39.29 -12.80 -8.67
N GLU A 27 38.20 -12.31 -9.27
CA GLU A 27 37.29 -13.11 -10.09
C GLU A 27 37.51 -12.91 -11.59
N LEU A 28 38.36 -11.94 -11.97
CA LEU A 28 38.69 -11.67 -13.36
C LEU A 28 39.62 -12.77 -13.90
N SER A 29 39.17 -13.48 -14.94
CA SER A 29 40.01 -14.51 -15.56
C SER A 29 41.21 -13.88 -16.27
N GLY A 30 42.32 -14.63 -16.37
CA GLY A 30 43.51 -14.18 -17.07
C GLY A 30 43.26 -13.87 -18.54
N GLU A 31 42.33 -14.57 -19.19
CA GLU A 31 41.94 -14.32 -20.58
C GLU A 31 41.21 -12.99 -20.75
N LEU A 32 40.29 -12.65 -19.83
CA LEU A 32 39.59 -11.36 -19.88
C LEU A 32 40.51 -10.19 -19.54
N LEU A 33 41.46 -10.38 -18.60
CA LEU A 33 42.46 -9.36 -18.31
C LEU A 33 43.35 -9.09 -19.54
N LYS A 34 43.83 -10.13 -20.21
CA LYS A 34 44.60 -9.98 -21.46
C LYS A 34 43.81 -9.30 -22.56
N ALA A 35 42.52 -9.62 -22.70
CA ALA A 35 41.62 -8.98 -23.66
C ALA A 35 41.44 -7.48 -23.36
N SER A 36 41.31 -7.13 -22.08
CA SER A 36 41.20 -5.75 -21.60
C SER A 36 42.49 -4.96 -21.83
N GLU A 37 43.66 -5.55 -21.51
CA GLU A 37 44.97 -4.95 -21.76
C GLU A 37 45.24 -4.72 -23.25
N TYR A 38 44.84 -5.66 -24.10
CA TYR A 38 44.92 -5.50 -25.55
C TYR A 38 44.02 -4.35 -26.02
N THR A 39 42.75 -4.31 -25.57
CA THR A 39 41.81 -3.22 -25.89
C THR A 39 42.36 -1.87 -25.46
N LYS A 40 42.92 -1.79 -24.24
CA LYS A 40 43.57 -0.58 -23.73
C LYS A 40 44.64 -0.09 -24.70
N LYS A 41 45.55 -0.99 -25.11
CA LYS A 41 46.62 -0.66 -26.04
C LYS A 41 46.07 -0.15 -27.37
N THR A 42 45.11 -0.86 -27.98
CA THR A 42 44.48 -0.45 -29.25
C THR A 42 43.85 0.95 -29.15
N VAL A 43 43.17 1.24 -28.05
CA VAL A 43 42.57 2.56 -27.79
C VAL A 43 43.65 3.64 -27.62
N GLU A 44 44.66 3.40 -26.81
CA GLU A 44 45.73 4.39 -26.54
C GLU A 44 46.58 4.66 -27.79
N ASP A 45 46.88 3.63 -28.59
CA ASP A 45 47.61 3.76 -29.86
C ASP A 45 46.83 4.62 -30.89
N SER A 46 45.51 4.72 -30.75
CA SER A 46 44.66 5.60 -31.58
C SER A 46 44.54 7.04 -31.08
N GLY A 47 45.24 7.40 -29.99
CA GLY A 47 45.18 8.72 -29.37
C GLY A 47 43.99 8.93 -28.42
N ASN A 48 43.22 7.88 -28.14
CA ASN A 48 42.09 7.91 -27.22
C ASN A 48 42.50 7.50 -25.80
N GLN A 49 41.61 7.68 -24.82
CA GLN A 49 41.89 7.30 -23.43
C GLN A 49 41.10 6.05 -23.04
N PHE A 50 41.71 5.21 -22.21
CA PHE A 50 41.08 4.00 -21.70
C PHE A 50 41.07 4.01 -20.16
N LYS A 51 39.95 3.62 -19.56
CA LYS A 51 39.84 3.43 -18.11
C LYS A 51 39.07 2.15 -17.76
N LEU A 52 39.65 1.37 -16.87
CA LEU A 52 39.06 0.17 -16.30
C LEU A 52 38.52 0.49 -14.90
N PHE A 53 37.24 0.18 -14.66
CA PHE A 53 36.53 0.43 -13.40
C PHE A 53 36.30 -0.87 -12.62
N ASP A 54 36.22 -0.75 -11.29
CA ASP A 54 35.77 -1.80 -10.38
C ASP A 54 34.67 -1.33 -9.43
N ASP A 55 34.17 -2.24 -8.58
CA ASP A 55 33.13 -1.94 -7.60
C ASP A 55 33.53 -0.87 -6.60
N GLU A 56 34.76 -0.96 -6.08
CA GLU A 56 35.25 -0.06 -5.03
C GLU A 56 35.21 1.38 -5.54
N TYR A 57 35.72 1.60 -6.76
CA TYR A 57 35.69 2.91 -7.39
C TYR A 57 34.27 3.40 -7.70
N LEU A 58 33.37 2.51 -8.14
CA LEU A 58 32.01 2.90 -8.51
C LEU A 58 31.10 3.17 -7.32
N LEU A 59 31.27 2.48 -6.19
CA LEU A 59 30.43 2.68 -4.99
C LEU A 59 30.48 4.14 -4.52
N ASP A 60 31.66 4.74 -4.47
CA ASP A 60 31.84 6.13 -4.06
C ASP A 60 31.20 7.11 -5.06
N ILE A 61 31.39 6.87 -6.36
CA ILE A 61 30.80 7.70 -7.43
C ILE A 61 29.28 7.63 -7.39
N ILE A 62 28.73 6.42 -7.25
CA ILE A 62 27.29 6.19 -7.21
C ILE A 62 26.67 6.92 -6.03
N ARG A 63 27.25 6.74 -4.83
CA ARG A 63 26.74 7.37 -3.61
C ARG A 63 26.74 8.88 -3.72
N PHE A 64 27.83 9.46 -4.22
CA PHE A 64 27.96 10.91 -4.36
C PHE A 64 27.05 11.49 -5.45
N SER A 65 26.87 10.79 -6.58
CA SER A 65 26.23 11.37 -7.77
C SER A 65 24.75 11.03 -7.91
N PHE A 66 24.29 9.94 -7.33
CA PHE A 66 22.92 9.42 -7.50
C PHE A 66 22.18 9.17 -6.18
N GLY A 67 22.84 9.35 -5.04
CA GLY A 67 22.23 9.19 -3.71
C GLY A 67 22.18 7.74 -3.22
N ASP A 68 21.53 7.56 -2.07
CA ASP A 68 21.57 6.29 -1.35
C ASP A 68 20.77 5.18 -2.05
N GLU A 69 19.70 5.49 -2.79
CA GLU A 69 18.89 4.44 -3.43
C GLU A 69 19.67 3.64 -4.48
N LEU A 70 20.35 4.32 -5.43
CA LEU A 70 21.17 3.62 -6.43
C LEU A 70 22.40 2.97 -5.79
N TYR A 71 22.96 3.59 -4.74
CA TYR A 71 24.07 3.03 -3.98
C TYR A 71 23.69 1.68 -3.35
N GLN A 72 22.53 1.61 -2.68
CA GLN A 72 22.05 0.34 -2.11
C GLN A 72 21.68 -0.65 -3.21
N ALA A 73 21.04 -0.21 -4.30
CA ALA A 73 20.76 -1.06 -5.46
C ALA A 73 22.04 -1.70 -6.01
N PHE A 74 23.13 -0.95 -6.13
CA PHE A 74 24.40 -1.48 -6.60
C PHE A 74 25.05 -2.43 -5.58
N LYS A 75 25.06 -2.03 -4.30
CA LYS A 75 25.70 -2.76 -3.21
C LYS A 75 25.01 -4.08 -2.86
N ASP A 76 23.67 -4.10 -2.85
CA ASP A 76 22.86 -5.26 -2.48
C ASP A 76 22.69 -6.27 -3.61
N ASN A 77 23.02 -5.87 -4.84
CA ASN A 77 22.96 -6.71 -6.01
C ASN A 77 24.05 -7.79 -5.95
N LYS A 78 23.61 -9.03 -5.71
CA LYS A 78 24.53 -10.15 -5.52
C LYS A 78 25.01 -10.78 -6.82
N ILE A 79 24.54 -10.31 -7.98
CA ILE A 79 24.82 -10.89 -9.28
C ILE A 79 25.80 -9.97 -10.04
N PRO A 80 27.08 -10.38 -10.23
CA PRO A 80 28.08 -9.56 -10.91
C PRO A 80 27.68 -9.06 -12.30
N ALA A 81 26.99 -9.91 -13.09
CA ALA A 81 26.49 -9.51 -14.40
C ALA A 81 25.44 -8.39 -14.31
N SER A 82 24.54 -8.45 -13.32
CA SER A 82 23.52 -7.42 -13.09
C SER A 82 24.13 -6.11 -12.57
N ARG A 83 25.16 -6.17 -11.71
CA ARG A 83 25.94 -4.97 -11.31
C ARG A 83 26.64 -4.32 -12.50
N SER A 84 27.15 -5.12 -13.45
CA SER A 84 27.76 -4.60 -14.68
C SER A 84 26.78 -3.77 -15.50
N ASP A 85 25.49 -4.11 -15.47
CA ASP A 85 24.44 -3.33 -16.11
C ASP A 85 24.24 -1.94 -15.48
N ILE A 86 24.33 -1.85 -14.15
CA ILE A 86 24.26 -0.56 -13.45
C ILE A 86 25.55 0.25 -13.70
N ALA A 87 26.70 -0.40 -13.57
CA ALA A 87 28.01 0.20 -13.73
C ALA A 87 28.17 0.92 -15.08
N ARG A 88 27.80 0.26 -16.18
CA ARG A 88 27.94 0.83 -17.52
C ARG A 88 27.10 2.09 -17.73
N LEU A 89 25.88 2.11 -17.18
CA LEU A 89 25.01 3.28 -17.27
C LEU A 89 25.56 4.44 -16.44
N VAL A 90 26.02 4.16 -15.23
CA VAL A 90 26.67 5.16 -14.35
C VAL A 90 27.91 5.75 -15.01
N ILE A 91 28.78 4.90 -15.56
CA ILE A 91 30.01 5.34 -16.25
C ILE A 91 29.66 6.23 -17.45
N CYS A 92 28.78 5.77 -18.35
CA CYS A 92 28.36 6.55 -19.51
C CYS A 92 27.69 7.87 -19.12
N TYR A 93 26.87 7.90 -18.05
CA TYR A 93 26.23 9.12 -17.60
C TYR A 93 27.23 10.14 -17.05
N ILE A 94 28.20 9.70 -16.25
CA ILE A 94 29.17 10.61 -15.62
C ILE A 94 30.22 11.09 -16.61
N PHE A 95 30.77 10.18 -17.42
CA PHE A 95 31.95 10.45 -18.24
C PHE A 95 31.66 10.59 -19.74
N GLY A 96 30.49 10.15 -20.21
CA GLY A 96 30.21 10.03 -21.64
C GLY A 96 30.99 8.88 -22.29
N GLY A 97 31.40 9.01 -23.55
CA GLY A 97 32.31 8.11 -24.24
C GLY A 97 31.71 6.78 -24.67
N VAL A 98 32.55 5.74 -24.73
CA VAL A 98 32.22 4.39 -25.20
C VAL A 98 32.44 3.39 -24.06
N TYR A 99 31.36 2.75 -23.61
CA TYR A 99 31.46 1.56 -22.75
C TYR A 99 31.53 0.29 -23.58
N LEU A 100 32.34 -0.67 -23.13
CA LEU A 100 32.49 -2.00 -23.70
C LEU A 100 32.39 -3.06 -22.59
N ASP A 101 31.73 -4.17 -22.86
CA ASP A 101 31.86 -5.37 -22.04
C ASP A 101 33.33 -5.82 -22.04
N ILE A 102 33.83 -6.27 -20.88
CA ILE A 102 35.23 -6.71 -20.73
C ILE A 102 35.59 -7.93 -21.58
N SER A 103 34.60 -8.67 -22.07
CA SER A 103 34.77 -9.79 -23.01
C SER A 103 34.97 -9.33 -24.46
N ILE A 104 34.82 -8.05 -24.78
CA ILE A 104 35.05 -7.50 -26.11
C ILE A 104 36.49 -7.00 -26.17
N GLN A 105 37.31 -7.68 -26.98
CA GLN A 105 38.65 -7.24 -27.32
C GLN A 105 38.60 -6.41 -28.61
N LEU A 106 38.96 -5.13 -28.54
CA LEU A 106 39.00 -4.28 -29.74
C LEU A 106 40.31 -4.43 -30.50
N ASP A 107 40.20 -4.78 -31.77
CA ASP A 107 41.29 -4.74 -32.75
C ASP A 107 41.16 -3.51 -33.67
N ASP A 108 39.93 -2.98 -33.88
CA ASP A 108 39.66 -1.79 -34.69
C ASP A 108 38.55 -0.92 -34.06
N ILE A 109 38.94 0.25 -33.55
CA ILE A 109 38.00 1.21 -32.94
C ILE A 109 37.00 1.83 -33.94
N SER A 110 37.32 1.85 -35.24
CA SER A 110 36.45 2.43 -36.28
C SER A 110 35.17 1.62 -36.52
N SER A 111 35.09 0.41 -35.96
CA SER A 111 33.89 -0.41 -35.94
C SER A 111 32.75 0.16 -35.08
N ILE A 112 33.05 1.14 -34.22
CA ILE A 112 32.10 1.78 -33.31
C ILE A 112 31.88 3.23 -33.76
N ASP A 113 30.69 3.52 -34.27
CA ASP A 113 30.31 4.88 -34.64
C ASP A 113 29.99 5.70 -33.38
N ILE A 114 30.90 6.63 -33.07
CA ILE A 114 30.85 7.51 -31.91
C ILE A 114 30.11 8.85 -32.13
N THR A 115 29.50 9.06 -33.31
CA THR A 115 28.89 10.35 -33.67
C THR A 115 27.49 10.56 -33.05
N GLY A 116 27.02 11.80 -32.89
CA GLY A 116 25.65 12.05 -32.40
C GLY A 116 25.42 11.74 -30.91
N ASP A 117 24.15 11.53 -30.53
CA ASP A 117 23.74 11.45 -29.11
C ASP A 117 24.01 10.07 -28.49
N VAL A 118 23.09 9.11 -28.62
CA VAL A 118 23.23 7.79 -27.97
C VAL A 118 23.25 6.70 -29.02
N ALA A 119 24.11 5.70 -28.83
CA ALA A 119 24.08 4.47 -29.59
C ALA A 119 24.16 3.25 -28.67
N VAL A 120 23.39 2.21 -29.02
CA VAL A 120 23.34 0.95 -28.27
C VAL A 120 23.49 -0.23 -29.23
N LEU A 121 24.02 -1.33 -28.69
CA LEU A 121 24.22 -2.55 -29.44
C LEU A 121 22.89 -3.23 -29.80
N VAL A 122 22.81 -3.82 -30.99
CA VAL A 122 21.72 -4.73 -31.40
C VAL A 122 22.27 -6.10 -31.77
N ARG A 123 21.60 -7.16 -31.32
CA ARG A 123 22.01 -8.56 -31.52
C ARG A 123 21.47 -9.12 -32.83
N ASP A 124 21.96 -8.56 -33.93
CA ASP A 124 21.65 -8.98 -35.30
C ASP A 124 22.44 -10.22 -35.77
N ASP A 125 23.28 -10.78 -34.91
CA ASP A 125 24.10 -11.98 -35.13
C ASP A 125 23.32 -13.30 -35.02
N LEU A 126 22.10 -13.28 -34.49
CA LEU A 126 21.31 -14.49 -34.30
C LEU A 126 20.52 -14.84 -35.55
N GLU A 127 20.52 -16.13 -35.92
CA GLU A 127 19.82 -16.66 -37.10
C GLU A 127 18.34 -16.27 -37.15
N ARG A 128 17.67 -16.17 -35.99
CA ARG A 128 16.27 -15.75 -35.87
C ARG A 128 15.97 -14.33 -36.39
N TYR A 129 17.01 -13.50 -36.60
CA TYR A 129 16.89 -12.14 -37.14
C TYR A 129 17.35 -12.02 -38.60
N SER A 130 17.75 -13.12 -39.24
CA SER A 130 18.17 -13.11 -40.65
C SER A 130 17.09 -12.54 -41.59
N ASN A 131 15.83 -12.87 -41.32
CA ASN A 131 14.69 -12.40 -42.12
C ASN A 131 14.18 -11.01 -41.72
N ASP A 132 14.45 -10.56 -40.49
CA ASP A 132 14.05 -9.24 -40.01
C ASP A 132 15.08 -8.70 -38.99
N PRO A 133 16.17 -8.07 -39.47
CA PRO A 133 17.16 -7.44 -38.60
C PRO A 133 16.59 -6.31 -37.75
N SER A 134 15.46 -5.72 -38.15
CA SER A 134 14.82 -4.64 -37.39
C SER A 134 14.20 -5.14 -36.08
N ALA A 135 13.85 -6.43 -36.02
CA ALA A 135 13.37 -7.12 -34.82
C ALA A 135 14.49 -7.56 -33.86
N ALA A 136 15.76 -7.31 -34.20
CA ALA A 136 16.89 -7.62 -33.33
C ALA A 136 16.73 -6.97 -31.95
N HIS A 137 16.99 -7.75 -30.89
CA HIS A 137 16.91 -7.23 -29.53
C HIS A 137 18.11 -6.34 -29.23
N TYR A 138 17.87 -5.29 -28.44
CA TYR A 138 18.93 -4.45 -27.92
C TYR A 138 19.78 -5.24 -26.92
N ALA A 139 21.07 -4.94 -26.90
CA ALA A 139 22.01 -5.36 -25.89
C ALA A 139 22.72 -4.13 -25.33
N ASN A 140 23.21 -4.24 -24.10
CA ASN A 140 23.89 -3.15 -23.41
C ASN A 140 25.41 -3.36 -23.34
N GLY A 141 25.95 -4.35 -24.07
CA GLY A 141 27.39 -4.69 -24.07
C GLY A 141 28.29 -3.65 -24.75
N ILE A 142 27.71 -2.76 -25.56
CA ILE A 142 28.35 -1.54 -26.05
C ILE A 142 27.34 -0.40 -25.92
N ILE A 143 27.77 0.71 -25.32
CA ILE A 143 26.98 1.94 -25.20
C ILE A 143 27.87 3.12 -25.56
N VAL A 144 27.38 3.98 -26.45
CA VAL A 144 27.99 5.28 -26.74
C VAL A 144 27.03 6.36 -26.26
N SER A 145 27.53 7.36 -25.53
CA SER A 145 26.69 8.46 -25.03
C SER A 145 27.53 9.70 -24.72
N PRO A 146 27.00 10.93 -24.89
CA PRO A 146 27.56 12.09 -24.20
C PRO A 146 27.36 11.94 -22.69
N PRO A 147 28.16 12.63 -21.87
CA PRO A 147 27.87 12.69 -20.44
C PRO A 147 26.53 13.39 -20.22
N ARG A 148 25.85 13.01 -19.14
CA ARG A 148 24.55 13.53 -18.71
C ARG A 148 23.42 13.33 -19.73
N SER A 149 23.51 12.29 -20.55
CA SER A 149 22.43 11.91 -21.46
C SER A 149 21.13 11.61 -20.70
N GLU A 150 20.03 12.28 -21.09
CA GLU A 150 18.69 12.06 -20.53
C GLU A 150 18.21 10.62 -20.73
N PHE A 151 18.58 9.99 -21.85
CA PHE A 151 18.26 8.59 -22.11
C PHE A 151 18.91 7.66 -21.07
N ILE A 152 20.20 7.89 -20.77
CA ILE A 152 20.92 7.10 -19.76
C ILE A 152 20.37 7.42 -18.36
N ARG A 153 20.03 8.68 -18.08
CA ARG A 153 19.40 9.07 -16.81
C ARG A 153 18.11 8.29 -16.58
N GLN A 154 17.23 8.25 -17.58
CA GLN A 154 15.96 7.52 -17.50
C GLN A 154 16.19 6.02 -17.25
N ALA A 155 17.22 5.42 -17.85
CA ALA A 155 17.57 4.02 -17.60
C ALA A 155 18.00 3.79 -16.14
N ILE A 156 18.79 4.70 -15.58
CA ILE A 156 19.18 4.65 -14.18
C ILE A 156 17.96 4.83 -13.26
N ASP A 157 17.07 5.77 -13.56
CA ASP A 157 15.84 6.00 -12.78
C ASP A 157 14.89 4.79 -12.82
N ASP A 158 14.76 4.12 -13.98
CA ASP A 158 13.99 2.88 -14.10
C ASP A 158 14.59 1.73 -13.25
N ILE A 159 15.92 1.64 -13.16
CA ILE A 159 16.61 0.67 -12.27
C ILE A 159 16.35 0.98 -10.79
N ILE A 160 16.41 2.26 -10.40
CA ILE A 160 16.09 2.68 -9.03
C ILE A 160 14.66 2.28 -8.67
N ILE A 161 13.70 2.54 -9.57
CA ILE A 161 12.30 2.13 -9.40
C ILE A 161 12.20 0.60 -9.28
N ASN A 162 12.88 -0.16 -10.15
CA ASN A 162 12.87 -1.61 -10.11
C ASN A 162 13.40 -2.15 -8.77
N TYR A 163 14.52 -1.62 -8.29
CA TYR A 163 15.09 -1.97 -6.99
C TYR A 163 14.14 -1.64 -5.84
N ARG A 164 13.68 -0.38 -5.75
CA ARG A 164 12.81 0.11 -4.67
C ARG A 164 11.51 -0.67 -4.59
N GLU A 165 10.93 -1.00 -5.74
CA GLU A 165 9.66 -1.71 -5.81
C GLU A 165 9.81 -3.24 -5.90
N GLY A 166 11.03 -3.78 -5.83
CA GLY A 166 11.30 -5.21 -5.97
C GLY A 166 10.88 -5.80 -7.34
N ARG A 167 10.69 -4.97 -8.38
CA ARG A 167 10.29 -5.44 -9.70
C ARG A 167 11.40 -6.25 -10.34
N TYR A 168 11.02 -7.32 -11.03
CA TYR A 168 11.95 -8.15 -11.80
C TYR A 168 13.09 -8.74 -10.96
N ASN A 169 12.92 -8.92 -9.64
CA ASN A 169 13.99 -9.43 -8.77
C ASN A 169 14.51 -10.82 -9.19
N HIS A 170 13.80 -11.56 -10.04
CA HIS A 170 14.24 -12.86 -10.58
C HIS A 170 14.59 -12.81 -12.08
N ASP A 171 14.69 -11.60 -12.64
CA ASP A 171 14.86 -11.36 -14.08
C ASP A 171 15.87 -10.22 -14.30
N VAL A 172 17.16 -10.59 -14.40
CA VAL A 172 18.26 -9.63 -14.60
C VAL A 172 18.03 -8.78 -15.85
N ILE A 173 17.45 -9.35 -16.91
CA ILE A 173 17.26 -8.69 -18.20
C ILE A 173 16.36 -7.47 -18.03
N ASN A 174 15.24 -7.63 -17.32
CA ASN A 174 14.26 -6.55 -17.11
C ASN A 174 14.55 -5.69 -15.88
N CYS A 175 15.29 -6.20 -14.90
CA CYS A 175 15.63 -5.46 -13.69
C CYS A 175 16.71 -4.41 -13.95
N THR A 176 17.86 -4.81 -14.50
CA THR A 176 19.03 -3.94 -14.72
C THR A 176 19.53 -3.95 -16.15
N GLY A 177 19.29 -5.04 -16.87
CA GLY A 177 19.90 -5.32 -18.16
C GLY A 177 19.21 -4.66 -19.37
N PRO A 178 19.34 -5.27 -20.57
CA PRO A 178 18.90 -4.65 -21.81
C PRO A 178 17.38 -4.48 -21.93
N GLY A 179 16.58 -5.13 -21.09
CA GLY A 179 15.13 -4.92 -21.00
C GLY A 179 14.78 -3.49 -20.60
N VAL A 180 15.57 -2.88 -19.69
CA VAL A 180 15.40 -1.48 -19.28
C VAL A 180 15.59 -0.54 -20.48
N LEU A 181 16.68 -0.71 -21.24
CA LEU A 181 16.94 0.09 -22.44
C LEU A 181 15.86 -0.12 -23.50
N THR A 182 15.46 -1.38 -23.73
CA THR A 182 14.43 -1.73 -24.71
C THR A 182 13.11 -1.04 -24.40
N LYS A 183 12.70 -1.02 -23.13
CA LYS A 183 11.49 -0.34 -22.68
C LYS A 183 11.54 1.16 -23.00
N ILE A 184 12.66 1.82 -22.72
CA ILE A 184 12.83 3.27 -22.96
C ILE A 184 12.83 3.58 -24.45
N ILE A 185 13.54 2.79 -25.26
CA ILE A 185 13.60 2.99 -26.72
C ILE A 185 12.21 2.80 -27.35
N LYS A 186 11.42 1.84 -26.88
CA LYS A 186 10.05 1.61 -27.36
C LYS A 186 9.06 2.70 -26.93
N ASN A 187 9.36 3.44 -25.86
CA ASN A 187 8.54 4.55 -25.41
C ASN A 187 8.88 5.80 -26.26
N SER A 188 8.04 6.04 -27.27
CA SER A 188 8.21 6.89 -28.49
C SER A 188 9.10 8.16 -28.46
N GLN A 189 9.36 8.78 -27.31
CA GLN A 189 10.17 10.02 -27.24
C GLN A 189 11.67 9.82 -27.60
N TYR A 190 12.19 8.59 -27.50
CA TYR A 190 13.60 8.27 -27.77
C TYR A 190 13.83 7.38 -28.99
N CYS A 191 12.78 6.83 -29.61
CA CYS A 191 12.93 5.80 -30.65
C CYS A 191 13.74 6.28 -31.88
N HIS A 192 13.69 7.58 -32.19
CA HIS A 192 14.43 8.20 -33.29
C HIS A 192 15.78 8.82 -32.88
N LYS A 193 16.09 8.86 -31.58
CA LYS A 193 17.30 9.49 -31.02
C LYS A 193 18.40 8.48 -30.70
N VAL A 194 18.06 7.19 -30.63
CA VAL A 194 19.02 6.13 -30.28
C VAL A 194 19.47 5.40 -31.54
N ARG A 195 20.75 5.54 -31.88
CA ARG A 195 21.38 4.81 -32.99
C ARG A 195 21.64 3.35 -32.61
N LYS A 196 21.66 2.48 -33.61
CA LYS A 196 21.88 1.04 -33.46
C LYS A 196 23.30 0.68 -33.91
N ILE A 197 24.06 0.01 -33.07
CA ILE A 197 25.36 -0.58 -33.40
C ILE A 197 25.14 -2.06 -33.70
N SER A 198 25.44 -2.48 -34.93
CA SER A 198 25.35 -3.89 -35.34
C SER A 198 26.40 -4.74 -34.62
N PHE A 199 25.98 -5.80 -33.93
CA PHE A 199 26.90 -6.69 -33.24
C PHE A 199 27.71 -7.54 -34.23
N SER A 200 27.08 -7.98 -35.33
CA SER A 200 27.79 -8.68 -36.41
C SER A 200 28.90 -7.81 -37.03
N ASN A 201 28.65 -6.52 -37.28
CA ASN A 201 29.66 -5.59 -37.77
C ASN A 201 30.81 -5.43 -36.77
N VAL A 202 30.51 -5.23 -35.48
CA VAL A 202 31.54 -5.13 -34.44
C VAL A 202 32.39 -6.41 -34.39
N LEU A 203 31.77 -7.59 -34.38
CA LEU A 203 32.52 -8.85 -34.30
C LEU A 203 33.27 -9.25 -35.57
N SER A 204 32.93 -8.67 -36.73
CA SER A 204 33.71 -8.91 -37.96
C SER A 204 35.13 -8.31 -37.89
N LYS A 205 35.33 -7.35 -36.99
CA LYS A 205 36.59 -6.60 -36.82
C LYS A 205 37.22 -6.75 -35.44
N ASN A 206 36.55 -7.42 -34.51
CA ASN A 206 36.94 -7.50 -33.11
C ASN A 206 36.66 -8.89 -32.55
N LYS A 207 37.27 -9.23 -31.42
CA LYS A 207 37.17 -10.56 -30.83
C LYS A 207 36.27 -10.58 -29.59
N TYR A 208 35.34 -11.54 -29.55
CA TYR A 208 34.57 -11.84 -28.34
C TYR A 208 35.20 -12.98 -27.54
N VAL A 209 35.82 -12.66 -26.41
CA VAL A 209 36.53 -13.61 -25.55
C VAL A 209 35.55 -14.33 -24.64
N ARG A 210 35.38 -15.64 -24.87
CA ARG A 210 34.54 -16.52 -24.05
C ARG A 210 35.41 -17.27 -23.05
N VAL A 211 35.10 -17.14 -21.76
CA VAL A 211 35.71 -17.94 -20.71
C VAL A 211 34.79 -19.10 -20.37
N SER A 212 35.30 -20.33 -20.53
CA SER A 212 34.52 -21.54 -20.23
C SER A 212 34.05 -21.53 -18.77
N GLY A 213 32.80 -21.92 -18.56
CA GLY A 213 32.19 -21.99 -17.24
C GLY A 213 31.85 -20.66 -16.58
N VAL A 214 32.22 -19.50 -17.12
CA VAL A 214 31.81 -18.17 -16.58
C VAL A 214 30.48 -17.73 -17.16
N SER A 215 30.25 -18.01 -18.44
CA SER A 215 28.99 -17.69 -19.10
C SER A 215 27.81 -18.33 -18.38
N ASN A 216 26.71 -17.57 -18.24
CA ASN A 216 25.44 -18.03 -17.66
C ASN A 216 25.45 -18.44 -16.17
N ARG A 217 26.55 -18.26 -15.41
CA ARG A 217 26.53 -18.52 -13.95
C ARG A 217 25.43 -17.73 -13.23
N TRP A 218 25.17 -16.52 -13.70
CA TRP A 218 24.14 -15.64 -13.15
C TRP A 218 22.71 -16.19 -13.29
N LEU A 219 22.43 -17.09 -14.24
CA LEU A 219 21.10 -17.68 -14.42
C LEU A 219 20.65 -18.48 -13.20
N ASN A 220 21.57 -19.15 -12.51
CA ASN A 220 21.25 -19.86 -11.27
C ASN A 220 21.15 -18.90 -10.08
N MET A 221 21.96 -17.84 -10.06
CA MET A 221 21.94 -16.85 -8.98
C MET A 221 20.61 -16.08 -8.94
N GLN A 222 20.08 -15.68 -10.10
CA GLN A 222 18.80 -14.93 -10.17
C GLN A 222 17.60 -15.75 -9.69
N LYS A 223 17.65 -17.08 -9.69
CA LYS A 223 16.60 -17.92 -9.08
C LYS A 223 16.40 -17.59 -7.60
N SER A 224 17.48 -17.19 -6.92
CA SER A 224 17.43 -16.75 -5.52
C SER A 224 17.14 -15.26 -5.34
N GLY A 225 16.89 -14.51 -6.41
CA GLY A 225 16.71 -13.06 -6.43
C GLY A 225 18.00 -12.31 -6.79
N ILE A 226 17.92 -11.15 -7.44
CA ILE A 226 19.04 -10.26 -7.78
C ILE A 226 19.53 -9.56 -6.52
N TYR A 227 18.59 -8.99 -5.78
CA TYR A 227 18.81 -8.40 -4.48
C TYR A 227 18.55 -9.46 -3.41
N LYS A 228 19.27 -9.38 -2.29
CA LYS A 228 18.72 -9.99 -1.07
C LYS A 228 17.37 -9.32 -0.85
N LYS A 229 16.29 -10.09 -0.65
CA LYS A 229 14.96 -9.54 -0.33
C LYS A 229 15.23 -8.55 0.80
N ASN A 230 15.20 -7.25 0.52
CA ASN A 230 15.27 -6.27 1.59
C ASN A 230 14.11 -6.65 2.47
N LEU A 231 14.42 -7.01 3.73
CA LEU A 231 13.42 -7.36 4.73
C LEU A 231 12.26 -6.41 4.52
N ALA A 232 11.12 -6.97 4.09
CA ALA A 232 9.90 -6.22 3.85
C ALA A 232 9.80 -5.15 4.92
N SER A 233 9.59 -3.88 4.52
CA SER A 233 9.71 -2.73 5.41
C SER A 233 9.35 -3.12 6.84
N SER A 234 10.29 -2.97 7.79
CA SER A 234 10.07 -3.35 9.19
C SER A 234 8.90 -2.60 9.81
N ALA A 235 8.38 -1.57 9.12
CA ALA A 235 7.19 -0.90 9.54
C ALA A 235 5.98 -1.85 9.59
N PRO A 236 5.18 -1.75 10.66
CA PRO A 236 4.02 -2.60 10.83
C PRO A 236 2.94 -2.35 9.79
N ILE A 237 2.11 -3.38 9.59
CA ILE A 237 0.81 -3.29 8.93
C ILE A 237 -0.23 -3.12 10.04
N PHE A 238 -1.02 -2.06 9.94
CA PHE A 238 -2.07 -1.74 10.87
C PHE A 238 -3.40 -2.26 10.34
N ILE A 239 -4.06 -3.13 11.09
CA ILE A 239 -5.35 -3.71 10.71
C ILE A 239 -6.39 -3.25 11.71
N HIS A 240 -7.37 -2.50 11.24
CA HIS A 240 -8.57 -2.16 11.97
C HIS A 240 -9.63 -3.26 11.75
N CYS A 241 -9.94 -3.98 12.83
CA CYS A 241 -10.95 -5.05 12.90
C CYS A 241 -12.14 -4.61 13.77
N GLY A 242 -12.72 -3.45 13.46
CA GLY A 242 -13.88 -2.96 14.18
C GLY A 242 -15.15 -3.71 13.82
N TRP A 243 -16.05 -3.90 14.79
CA TRP A 243 -17.40 -4.37 14.52
C TRP A 243 -18.17 -3.34 13.66
N PRO A 244 -19.24 -3.71 12.95
CA PRO A 244 -20.10 -2.73 12.31
C PRO A 244 -20.46 -1.58 13.28
N LYS A 245 -20.48 -0.35 12.77
CA LYS A 245 -20.85 0.87 13.52
C LYS A 245 -19.90 1.33 14.64
N VAL A 246 -18.65 0.86 14.65
CA VAL A 246 -17.61 1.40 15.54
C VAL A 246 -16.70 2.45 14.88
N GLY A 247 -17.17 3.05 13.77
CA GLY A 247 -16.47 4.11 13.05
C GLY A 247 -15.46 3.65 12.00
N SER A 248 -15.59 2.41 11.52
CA SER A 248 -14.84 1.91 10.35
C SER A 248 -14.91 2.89 9.18
N THR A 249 -16.11 3.33 8.79
CA THR A 249 -16.30 4.26 7.66
C THR A 249 -15.52 5.57 7.83
N SER A 250 -15.52 6.16 9.03
CA SER A 250 -14.73 7.37 9.33
C SER A 250 -13.23 7.14 9.15
N ILE A 251 -12.71 6.00 9.62
CA ILE A 251 -11.30 5.61 9.39
C ILE A 251 -11.03 5.52 7.88
N GLN A 252 -11.87 4.78 7.15
CA GLN A 252 -11.69 4.55 5.72
C GLN A 252 -11.71 5.87 4.92
N ASP A 253 -12.66 6.76 5.20
CA ASP A 253 -12.80 8.03 4.49
C ASP A 253 -11.73 9.04 4.89
N THR A 254 -11.25 9.00 6.13
CA THR A 254 -10.10 9.81 6.57
C THR A 254 -8.85 9.46 5.76
N PHE A 255 -8.52 8.17 5.66
CA PHE A 255 -7.37 7.73 4.85
C PHE A 255 -7.55 8.01 3.35
N ARG A 256 -8.78 8.01 2.84
CA ARG A 256 -9.07 8.35 1.43
C ARG A 256 -8.88 9.84 1.12
N SER A 257 -9.37 10.72 1.98
CA SER A 257 -9.50 12.15 1.71
C SER A 257 -8.19 12.93 1.80
N HIS A 258 -7.24 12.49 2.62
CA HIS A 258 -6.06 13.30 2.95
C HIS A 258 -4.77 12.87 2.26
N GLY A 259 -4.85 11.92 1.31
CA GLY A 259 -3.73 11.59 0.43
C GLY A 259 -2.44 11.34 1.19
N PHE A 260 -2.49 10.54 2.27
CA PHE A 260 -1.33 10.22 3.10
C PHE A 260 -0.24 9.58 2.22
N SER A 261 0.69 10.39 1.71
CA SER A 261 1.61 10.02 0.62
C SER A 261 2.49 8.82 0.95
N ASN A 262 2.65 8.53 2.25
CA ASN A 262 3.51 7.48 2.77
C ASN A 262 2.70 6.30 3.35
N ILE A 263 1.36 6.39 3.40
CA ILE A 263 0.49 5.32 3.88
C ILE A 263 -0.29 4.77 2.71
N ILE A 264 -0.06 3.52 2.36
CA ILE A 264 -1.01 2.84 1.49
C ILE A 264 -2.24 2.48 2.31
N TYR A 265 -3.34 3.11 1.92
CA TYR A 265 -4.68 2.59 2.07
C TYR A 265 -4.98 1.80 0.77
N PRO A 266 -4.80 0.47 0.76
CA PRO A 266 -4.73 -0.37 -0.44
C PRO A 266 -5.83 -0.07 -1.45
N CYS A 267 -5.41 0.28 -2.67
CA CYS A 267 -6.30 0.66 -3.77
C CYS A 267 -6.55 -0.49 -4.75
N SER A 268 -5.82 -1.61 -4.70
CA SER A 268 -6.07 -2.73 -5.62
C SER A 268 -7.37 -3.46 -5.26
N GLY A 269 -8.39 -3.52 -6.12
CA GLY A 269 -8.26 -3.74 -7.57
C GLY A 269 -8.80 -2.69 -8.55
N ARG A 270 -8.94 -1.42 -8.20
CA ARG A 270 -9.02 -0.30 -9.18
C ARG A 270 -8.56 1.00 -8.51
N PRO A 271 -7.87 1.92 -9.23
CA PRO A 271 -7.84 3.31 -8.79
C PRO A 271 -9.31 3.72 -8.56
N ASP A 272 -9.63 4.19 -7.36
CA ASP A 272 -10.97 4.59 -6.90
C ASP A 272 -11.91 3.50 -6.34
N ASN A 273 -11.47 2.24 -6.13
CA ASN A 273 -12.35 1.24 -5.51
C ASN A 273 -12.24 1.20 -3.98
N ALA A 274 -13.10 2.01 -3.33
CA ALA A 274 -13.36 2.03 -1.89
C ALA A 274 -13.52 0.64 -1.22
N ARG A 275 -13.88 -0.39 -1.98
CA ARG A 275 -14.20 -1.74 -1.47
C ARG A 275 -13.05 -2.74 -1.56
N ALA A 276 -11.85 -2.34 -1.96
CA ALA A 276 -10.68 -3.23 -2.04
C ALA A 276 -10.44 -4.05 -0.76
N HIS A 277 -10.56 -3.42 0.41
CA HIS A 277 -10.38 -4.09 1.71
C HIS A 277 -11.47 -5.12 1.98
N HIS A 278 -12.71 -4.76 1.66
CA HIS A 278 -13.82 -5.71 1.75
C HIS A 278 -13.62 -6.88 0.80
N GLN A 279 -13.13 -6.65 -0.42
CA GLN A 279 -12.81 -7.73 -1.35
C GLN A 279 -11.71 -8.65 -0.82
N LEU A 280 -10.64 -8.11 -0.24
CA LEU A 280 -9.59 -8.92 0.39
C LEU A 280 -10.17 -9.82 1.49
N VAL A 281 -11.00 -9.25 2.36
CA VAL A 281 -11.65 -9.98 3.47
C VAL A 281 -12.70 -10.97 2.95
N SER A 282 -13.49 -10.60 1.95
CA SER A 282 -14.52 -11.46 1.36
C SER A 282 -13.94 -12.69 0.68
N HIS A 283 -12.70 -12.60 0.19
CA HIS A 283 -11.95 -13.74 -0.36
C HIS A 283 -11.04 -14.40 0.69
N ASN A 284 -11.31 -14.17 1.97
CA ASN A 284 -10.60 -14.76 3.11
C ASN A 284 -9.08 -14.57 2.99
N PHE A 285 -8.63 -13.41 2.52
CA PHE A 285 -7.21 -13.08 2.34
C PHE A 285 -6.45 -14.04 1.41
N SER A 286 -7.17 -14.65 0.46
CA SER A 286 -6.63 -15.62 -0.50
C SER A 286 -6.87 -15.21 -1.95
N GLY A 287 -6.22 -15.95 -2.87
CA GLY A 287 -6.42 -15.80 -4.31
C GLY A 287 -5.87 -14.51 -4.90
N ARG A 288 -6.35 -14.14 -6.09
CA ARG A 288 -5.78 -13.05 -6.91
C ARG A 288 -5.78 -11.69 -6.23
N VAL A 289 -6.79 -11.39 -5.41
CA VAL A 289 -6.88 -10.11 -4.68
C VAL A 289 -5.77 -10.02 -3.63
N ALA A 290 -5.53 -11.11 -2.88
CA ALA A 290 -4.45 -11.17 -1.91
C ALA A 290 -3.06 -11.10 -2.56
N GLU A 291 -2.85 -11.77 -3.69
CA GLU A 291 -1.57 -11.71 -4.42
C GLU A 291 -1.26 -10.30 -4.96
N ASN A 292 -2.27 -9.63 -5.53
CA ASN A 292 -2.13 -8.24 -5.96
C ASN A 292 -1.81 -7.32 -4.77
N PHE A 293 -2.50 -7.53 -3.64
CA PHE A 293 -2.26 -6.78 -2.42
C PHE A 293 -0.83 -6.97 -1.91
N LYS A 294 -0.33 -8.21 -1.83
CA LYS A 294 1.06 -8.51 -1.42
C LYS A 294 2.08 -7.74 -2.27
N CYS A 295 1.86 -7.69 -3.58
CA CYS A 295 2.70 -6.92 -4.51
C CYS A 295 2.66 -5.40 -4.26
N GLU A 296 1.56 -4.85 -3.76
CA GLU A 296 1.47 -3.43 -3.37
C GLU A 296 2.14 -3.17 -2.02
N VAL A 297 1.98 -4.11 -1.07
CA VAL A 297 2.52 -4.00 0.29
C VAL A 297 4.03 -3.90 0.31
N ASP A 298 4.71 -4.66 -0.54
CA ASP A 298 6.17 -4.65 -0.62
C ASP A 298 6.75 -3.28 -0.97
N LYS A 299 5.95 -2.36 -1.52
CA LYS A 299 6.39 -1.06 -2.02
C LYS A 299 6.22 0.08 -1.02
N CYS A 300 5.49 -0.13 0.08
CA CYS A 300 5.02 0.98 0.93
C CYS A 300 5.02 0.70 2.43
N SER A 301 5.02 1.78 3.21
CA SER A 301 5.26 1.74 4.64
C SER A 301 4.96 3.09 5.31
N PRO A 302 3.94 3.19 6.21
CA PRO A 302 3.09 2.14 6.77
C PRO A 302 1.91 1.68 5.87
N ILE A 303 1.22 0.61 6.26
CA ILE A 303 0.04 0.08 5.55
C ILE A 303 -1.14 -0.02 6.49
N VAL A 304 -2.32 0.35 6.00
CA VAL A 304 -3.56 0.33 6.76
C VAL A 304 -4.60 -0.54 6.07
N ILE A 305 -5.11 -1.57 6.75
CA ILE A 305 -6.30 -2.31 6.35
C ILE A 305 -7.42 -1.94 7.32
N SER A 306 -8.58 -1.53 6.83
CA SER A 306 -9.75 -1.24 7.67
C SER A 306 -10.99 -1.87 7.04
N SER A 307 -11.58 -2.85 7.72
CA SER A 307 -12.77 -3.55 7.25
C SER A 307 -13.51 -4.22 8.41
N GLU A 308 -14.77 -3.84 8.59
CA GLU A 308 -15.67 -4.49 9.54
C GLU A 308 -16.02 -5.93 9.16
N MET A 309 -15.83 -6.31 7.90
CA MET A 309 -16.06 -7.68 7.46
C MET A 309 -15.13 -8.68 8.14
N ILE A 310 -13.99 -8.24 8.70
CA ILE A 310 -13.07 -9.13 9.38
C ILE A 310 -13.75 -9.74 10.60
N SER A 311 -14.46 -8.92 11.40
CA SER A 311 -15.15 -9.42 12.58
C SER A 311 -16.37 -10.27 12.22
N VAL A 312 -16.97 -10.06 11.05
CA VAL A 312 -18.11 -10.86 10.56
C VAL A 312 -17.67 -12.24 10.08
N LYS A 313 -16.54 -12.32 9.36
CA LYS A 313 -16.08 -13.54 8.70
C LYS A 313 -15.12 -14.39 9.55
N ILE A 314 -14.69 -13.92 10.72
CA ILE A 314 -13.66 -14.61 11.50
C ILE A 314 -14.06 -16.02 11.96
N GLU A 315 -15.36 -16.27 12.10
CA GLU A 315 -15.93 -17.57 12.47
C GLU A 315 -16.11 -18.50 11.25
N GLU A 316 -15.94 -18.00 10.03
CA GLU A 316 -16.03 -18.84 8.83
C GLU A 316 -14.88 -19.85 8.78
N GLU A 317 -15.18 -21.03 8.23
CA GLU A 317 -14.21 -22.08 8.02
C GLU A 317 -13.01 -21.55 7.21
N ASN A 318 -11.80 -21.89 7.65
CA ASN A 318 -10.54 -21.52 7.00
C ASN A 318 -10.21 -20.01 6.98
N PHE A 319 -11.04 -19.11 7.54
CA PHE A 319 -10.75 -17.68 7.54
C PHE A 319 -9.47 -17.36 8.33
N ILE A 320 -9.39 -17.85 9.56
CA ILE A 320 -8.23 -17.65 10.46
C ILE A 320 -6.95 -18.23 9.86
N GLU A 321 -7.04 -19.44 9.30
CA GLU A 321 -5.89 -20.10 8.66
C GLU A 321 -5.40 -19.28 7.46
N SER A 322 -6.31 -18.90 6.56
CA SER A 322 -5.97 -18.11 5.37
C SER A 322 -5.42 -16.73 5.74
N PHE A 323 -5.99 -16.08 6.75
CA PHE A 323 -5.51 -14.80 7.26
C PHE A 323 -4.10 -14.93 7.87
N ASN A 324 -3.84 -15.99 8.63
CA ASN A 324 -2.51 -16.24 9.20
C ASN A 324 -1.47 -16.54 8.12
N THR A 325 -1.80 -17.37 7.12
CA THR A 325 -0.93 -17.61 5.96
C THR A 325 -0.64 -16.32 5.22
N PHE A 326 -1.67 -15.49 5.00
CA PHE A 326 -1.50 -14.18 4.38
C PHE A 326 -0.55 -13.28 5.19
N ILE A 327 -0.68 -13.23 6.52
CA ILE A 327 0.23 -12.47 7.39
C ILE A 327 1.67 -12.99 7.29
N GLU A 328 1.85 -14.30 7.33
CA GLU A 328 3.18 -14.93 7.24
C GLU A 328 3.86 -14.61 5.91
N ASP A 329 3.11 -14.64 4.81
CA ASP A 329 3.59 -14.29 3.47
C ASP A 329 4.05 -12.84 3.37
N LEU A 330 3.40 -11.93 4.10
CA LEU A 330 3.77 -10.51 4.13
C LEU A 330 5.09 -10.28 4.88
N ASN A 331 5.46 -11.17 5.82
CA ASN A 331 6.71 -11.11 6.58
C ASN A 331 6.96 -9.71 7.21
N ARG A 332 5.92 -9.11 7.79
CA ARG A 332 5.95 -7.80 8.45
C ARG A 332 5.24 -7.87 9.81
N PRO A 333 5.60 -7.01 10.78
CA PRO A 333 4.85 -6.94 12.03
C PRO A 333 3.39 -6.55 11.76
N ILE A 334 2.44 -7.24 12.38
CA ILE A 334 1.00 -6.94 12.24
C ILE A 334 0.48 -6.38 13.55
N HIS A 335 -0.12 -5.19 13.48
CA HIS A 335 -0.79 -4.56 14.60
C HIS A 335 -2.29 -4.52 14.36
N ILE A 336 -3.06 -5.31 15.11
CA ILE A 336 -4.52 -5.36 15.03
C ILE A 336 -5.10 -4.40 16.07
N TYR A 337 -6.01 -3.53 15.64
CA TYR A 337 -6.78 -2.62 16.49
C TYR A 337 -8.26 -2.98 16.41
N ILE A 338 -8.86 -3.17 17.57
CA ILE A 338 -10.27 -3.53 17.73
C ILE A 338 -10.93 -2.45 18.56
N TYR A 339 -11.90 -1.76 17.97
CA TYR A 339 -12.67 -0.73 18.65
C TYR A 339 -13.99 -1.32 19.13
N LEU A 340 -14.24 -1.12 20.41
CA LEU A 340 -15.45 -1.52 21.10
C LEU A 340 -16.28 -0.29 21.43
N LYS A 341 -17.52 -0.27 20.93
CA LYS A 341 -18.50 0.74 21.26
C LYS A 341 -19.30 0.28 22.47
N ASN A 342 -19.77 1.23 23.29
CA ASN A 342 -20.75 0.92 24.32
C ASN A 342 -21.95 0.20 23.70
N LEU A 343 -22.43 -0.86 24.37
CA LEU A 343 -23.48 -1.71 23.85
C LEU A 343 -24.74 -0.92 23.43
N TYR A 344 -25.24 -0.04 24.28
CA TYR A 344 -26.43 0.76 23.97
C TYR A 344 -26.23 1.59 22.71
N ARG A 345 -25.07 2.24 22.57
CA ARG A 345 -24.74 3.03 21.38
C ARG A 345 -24.52 2.18 20.13
N PHE A 346 -24.12 0.91 20.29
CA PHE A 346 -24.04 -0.02 19.18
C PHE A 346 -25.44 -0.45 18.73
N LEU A 347 -26.29 -0.90 19.65
CA LEU A 347 -27.67 -1.29 19.36
C LEU A 347 -28.46 -0.15 18.75
N GLU A 348 -28.32 1.05 19.30
CA GLU A 348 -28.93 2.27 18.75
C GLU A 348 -28.48 2.47 17.30
N SER A 349 -27.18 2.50 17.01
CA SER A 349 -26.68 2.70 15.65
C SER A 349 -27.05 1.56 14.69
N ALA A 350 -27.12 0.31 15.16
CA ALA A 350 -27.52 -0.84 14.38
C ALA A 350 -29.01 -0.77 14.01
N TYR A 351 -29.86 -0.48 15.00
CA TYR A 351 -31.29 -0.27 14.79
C TYR A 351 -31.56 0.90 13.84
N CYS A 352 -30.91 2.05 14.07
CA CYS A 352 -31.02 3.20 13.18
C CYS A 352 -30.69 2.84 11.72
N GLN A 353 -29.60 2.10 11.53
CA GLN A 353 -29.22 1.64 10.19
C GLN A 353 -30.27 0.70 9.60
N ALA A 354 -30.76 -0.27 10.37
CA ALA A 354 -31.77 -1.22 9.92
C ALA A 354 -33.05 -0.51 9.46
N VAL A 355 -33.45 0.56 10.16
CA VAL A 355 -34.56 1.43 9.75
C VAL A 355 -34.24 2.18 8.45
N VAL A 356 -33.04 2.75 8.31
CA VAL A 356 -32.64 3.56 7.14
C VAL A 356 -32.56 2.74 5.85
N VAL A 357 -31.91 1.57 5.89
CA VAL A 357 -31.74 0.75 4.68
C VAL A 357 -32.97 -0.09 4.35
N GLY A 358 -33.98 -0.09 5.23
CA GLY A 358 -34.89 -1.22 5.38
C GLY A 358 -34.07 -2.45 5.79
N PHE A 359 -34.57 -3.29 6.68
CA PHE A 359 -33.81 -4.41 7.29
C PHE A 359 -33.16 -5.44 6.32
N PHE A 360 -33.26 -5.24 5.01
CA PHE A 360 -32.90 -6.08 3.85
C PHE A 360 -31.42 -6.47 3.62
N ASN A 361 -30.48 -6.24 4.54
CA ASN A 361 -29.08 -6.69 4.31
C ASN A 361 -28.28 -7.03 5.58
N ILE A 362 -28.80 -6.73 6.77
CA ILE A 362 -28.18 -7.21 8.01
C ILE A 362 -28.72 -8.60 8.35
N VAL A 363 -29.93 -8.90 7.90
CA VAL A 363 -30.53 -10.23 7.89
C VAL A 363 -30.46 -10.75 6.47
N GLU A 364 -30.00 -11.98 6.28
CA GLU A 364 -30.16 -12.69 5.01
C GLU A 364 -31.67 -12.81 4.78
N ASP A 365 -32.18 -12.15 3.74
CA ASP A 365 -33.59 -12.02 3.34
C ASP A 365 -34.37 -10.80 3.86
N LYS A 366 -35.54 -10.58 3.25
CA LYS A 366 -36.51 -9.55 3.62
C LYS A 366 -36.92 -9.75 5.07
N TYR A 367 -36.30 -9.02 5.98
CA TYR A 367 -36.71 -9.03 7.36
C TYR A 367 -38.03 -8.28 7.51
N GLU A 368 -39.08 -9.05 7.80
CA GLU A 368 -40.45 -8.59 7.99
C GLU A 368 -40.80 -8.42 9.49
N GLY A 369 -39.83 -8.67 10.39
CA GLY A 369 -40.01 -8.60 11.83
C GLY A 369 -40.13 -7.17 12.39
N GLY A 370 -40.82 -7.06 13.53
CA GLY A 370 -40.90 -5.81 14.29
C GLY A 370 -39.63 -5.52 15.10
N LEU A 371 -39.61 -4.41 15.85
CA LEU A 371 -38.51 -4.11 16.79
C LEU A 371 -38.26 -5.24 17.79
N GLU A 372 -39.33 -5.91 18.26
CA GLU A 372 -39.23 -7.02 19.19
C GLU A 372 -38.51 -8.23 18.57
N ASP A 373 -38.81 -8.57 17.32
CA ASP A 373 -38.08 -9.60 16.58
C ASP A 373 -36.60 -9.19 16.42
N PHE A 374 -36.31 -7.88 16.26
CA PHE A 374 -34.94 -7.41 16.02
C PHE A 374 -34.12 -7.60 17.28
N VAL A 375 -34.70 -7.28 18.43
CA VAL A 375 -34.07 -7.53 19.73
C VAL A 375 -33.88 -9.01 19.96
N ASN A 376 -34.92 -9.81 19.71
CA ASN A 376 -34.85 -11.25 19.92
C ASN A 376 -33.77 -11.88 19.05
N GLU A 377 -33.66 -11.50 17.77
CA GLU A 377 -32.64 -12.04 16.88
C GLU A 377 -31.24 -11.46 17.11
N PHE A 378 -31.10 -10.15 17.28
CA PHE A 378 -29.79 -9.48 17.34
C PHE A 378 -29.17 -9.41 18.73
N VAL A 379 -29.98 -9.47 19.78
CA VAL A 379 -29.55 -9.29 21.17
C VAL A 379 -29.63 -10.60 21.96
N ILE A 380 -30.75 -11.33 21.83
CA ILE A 380 -31.09 -12.44 22.73
C ILE A 380 -30.75 -13.81 22.13
N SER A 381 -30.84 -13.97 20.80
CA SER A 381 -30.64 -15.28 20.17
C SER A 381 -29.19 -15.76 20.23
N ASP A 382 -28.96 -17.03 19.97
CA ASP A 382 -27.63 -17.63 19.81
C ASP A 382 -26.85 -17.00 18.64
N LYS A 383 -27.56 -16.31 17.73
CA LYS A 383 -26.98 -15.51 16.63
C LYS A 383 -26.71 -14.06 17.04
N SER A 384 -26.98 -13.69 18.29
CA SER A 384 -26.79 -12.36 18.86
C SER A 384 -25.40 -11.85 18.49
N HIS A 385 -25.37 -10.63 17.95
CA HIS A 385 -24.11 -9.98 17.64
C HIS A 385 -23.26 -9.79 18.89
N LEU A 386 -23.86 -9.83 20.09
CA LEU A 386 -23.15 -9.74 21.37
C LEU A 386 -22.42 -11.02 21.74
N LEU A 387 -23.06 -12.17 21.57
CA LEU A 387 -22.43 -13.46 21.82
C LEU A 387 -21.27 -13.68 20.83
N LYS A 388 -21.52 -13.37 19.55
CA LYS A 388 -20.49 -13.38 18.49
C LYS A 388 -19.36 -12.38 18.76
N TYR A 389 -19.66 -11.29 19.46
CA TYR A 389 -18.66 -10.28 19.80
C TYR A 389 -17.54 -10.83 20.67
N ASN A 390 -17.91 -11.48 21.78
CA ASN A 390 -16.94 -12.03 22.72
C ASN A 390 -16.22 -13.26 22.14
N ALA A 391 -16.95 -14.08 21.37
CA ALA A 391 -16.38 -15.18 20.61
C ALA A 391 -15.32 -14.68 19.61
N THR A 392 -15.64 -13.63 18.85
CA THR A 392 -14.71 -12.97 17.91
C THR A 392 -13.47 -12.44 18.61
N LEU A 393 -13.61 -11.73 19.74
CA LEU A 393 -12.45 -11.24 20.51
C LEU A 393 -11.56 -12.38 20.98
N THR A 394 -12.17 -13.48 21.42
CA THR A 394 -11.46 -14.69 21.85
C THR A 394 -10.70 -15.32 20.68
N LEU A 395 -11.34 -15.44 19.52
CA LEU A 395 -10.72 -15.96 18.31
C LEU A 395 -9.55 -15.09 17.85
N ILE A 396 -9.71 -13.76 17.85
CA ILE A 396 -8.65 -12.82 17.50
C ILE A 396 -7.44 -13.00 18.41
N ARG A 397 -7.65 -12.98 19.72
CA ARG A 397 -6.56 -13.07 20.71
C ARG A 397 -5.87 -14.42 20.70
N LYS A 398 -6.61 -15.51 20.49
CA LYS A 398 -6.09 -16.87 20.61
C LYS A 398 -5.43 -17.37 19.33
N HIS A 399 -5.94 -16.99 18.16
CA HIS A 399 -5.60 -17.66 16.91
C HIS A 399 -4.95 -16.76 15.87
N LEU A 400 -5.07 -15.43 15.94
CA LEU A 400 -4.40 -14.56 14.97
C LEU A 400 -2.93 -14.35 15.34
N LYS A 401 -2.03 -14.61 14.39
CA LYS A 401 -0.57 -14.45 14.51
C LYS A 401 -0.15 -12.97 14.39
N ALA A 402 -0.79 -12.09 15.16
CA ALA A 402 -0.45 -10.67 15.18
C ALA A 402 0.71 -10.38 16.13
N SER A 403 1.60 -9.46 15.76
CA SER A 403 2.67 -8.98 16.63
C SER A 403 2.13 -8.14 17.79
N LYS A 404 1.00 -7.48 17.57
CA LYS A 404 0.30 -6.67 18.59
C LYS A 404 -1.20 -6.74 18.34
N VAL A 405 -1.97 -6.95 19.41
CA VAL A 405 -3.44 -6.82 19.40
C VAL A 405 -3.82 -5.77 20.44
N VAL A 406 -4.52 -4.74 19.99
CA VAL A 406 -4.95 -3.62 20.82
C VAL A 406 -6.46 -3.56 20.82
N VAL A 407 -7.05 -3.64 22.01
CA VAL A 407 -8.49 -3.48 22.21
C VAL A 407 -8.74 -2.12 22.84
N ARG A 408 -9.65 -1.35 22.25
CA ARG A 408 -10.02 0.01 22.67
C ARG A 408 -11.51 0.06 22.96
N GLU A 409 -11.87 0.37 24.19
CA GLU A 409 -13.26 0.67 24.54
C GLU A 409 -13.53 2.16 24.36
N ASP A 410 -14.77 2.53 24.06
CA ASP A 410 -15.23 3.93 23.90
C ASP A 410 -14.76 4.84 25.06
N LYS A 411 -14.77 4.32 26.31
CA LYS A 411 -14.31 5.03 27.51
C LYS A 411 -12.79 5.28 27.57
N ASN A 412 -12.03 4.51 26.80
CA ASN A 412 -10.56 4.49 26.78
C ASN A 412 -9.98 5.18 25.53
N LEU A 413 -10.81 5.82 24.69
CA LEU A 413 -10.34 6.57 23.53
C LEU A 413 -9.79 7.91 23.99
N SER A 414 -8.51 8.18 23.72
CA SER A 414 -7.79 9.41 24.12
C SER A 414 -8.49 10.70 23.68
N HIS A 415 -9.36 10.62 22.67
CA HIS A 415 -10.11 11.75 22.11
C HIS A 415 -11.60 11.47 21.87
N ARG A 416 -12.16 10.40 22.46
CA ARG A 416 -13.56 9.95 22.22
C ARG A 416 -13.91 9.70 20.75
N ASP A 417 -12.91 9.52 19.88
CA ASP A 417 -13.08 9.25 18.45
C ASP A 417 -12.13 8.14 18.01
N CYS A 418 -12.68 7.11 17.37
CA CYS A 418 -11.94 5.93 16.93
C CYS A 418 -10.99 6.25 15.76
N ALA A 419 -11.39 7.15 14.86
CA ALA A 419 -10.56 7.51 13.71
C ALA A 419 -9.29 8.22 14.19
N ARG A 420 -9.43 9.18 15.12
CA ARG A 420 -8.28 9.85 15.75
C ARG A 420 -7.35 8.90 16.48
N ASP A 421 -7.87 8.03 17.35
CA ASP A 421 -7.04 7.05 18.08
C ASP A 421 -6.31 6.10 17.14
N PHE A 422 -6.97 5.67 16.06
CA PHE A 422 -6.36 4.79 15.07
C PHE A 422 -5.28 5.51 14.25
N LEU A 423 -5.55 6.74 13.78
CA LEU A 423 -4.56 7.56 13.09
C LEU A 423 -3.34 7.85 13.96
N PHE A 424 -3.55 8.20 15.23
CA PHE A 424 -2.46 8.37 16.19
C PHE A 424 -1.62 7.09 16.31
N SER A 425 -2.29 5.94 16.39
CA SER A 425 -1.62 4.64 16.46
C SER A 425 -0.79 4.31 15.21
N VAL A 426 -1.22 4.78 14.04
CA VAL A 426 -0.53 4.58 12.75
C VAL A 426 0.61 5.59 12.54
N LEU A 427 0.38 6.85 12.87
CA LEU A 427 1.27 7.98 12.55
C LEU A 427 2.21 8.36 13.69
N GLY A 428 1.86 8.04 14.94
CA GLY A 428 2.59 8.43 16.13
C GLY A 428 2.55 9.93 16.44
N ASP A 429 1.59 10.67 15.87
CA ASP A 429 1.46 12.12 16.04
C ASP A 429 0.10 12.51 16.64
N ASP A 430 0.12 13.06 17.85
CA ASP A 430 -1.06 13.55 18.56
C ASP A 430 -1.59 14.89 18.00
N ASN A 431 -0.79 15.60 17.20
CA ASN A 431 -1.11 16.94 16.68
C ASN A 431 -1.87 16.91 15.34
N LEU A 432 -2.54 15.81 15.02
CA LEU A 432 -3.42 15.75 13.86
C LEU A 432 -4.53 16.79 13.99
N ASP A 433 -4.51 17.76 13.08
CA ASP A 433 -5.56 18.78 12.94
C ASP A 433 -6.91 18.08 12.72
N GLU A 434 -7.95 18.51 13.46
CA GLU A 434 -9.28 17.90 13.40
C GLU A 434 -9.87 17.92 11.99
N LYS A 435 -9.43 18.86 11.13
CA LYS A 435 -9.83 18.90 9.72
C LYS A 435 -9.43 17.66 8.93
N PHE A 436 -8.41 16.92 9.40
CA PHE A 436 -7.98 15.67 8.76
C PHE A 436 -8.92 14.51 9.05
N ILE A 437 -9.83 14.63 10.03
CA ILE A 437 -10.70 13.52 10.43
C ILE A 437 -12.04 13.67 9.72
N VAL A 438 -12.32 12.73 8.83
CA VAL A 438 -13.64 12.64 8.19
C VAL A 438 -14.57 11.86 9.10
N LYS A 439 -15.62 12.54 9.58
CA LYS A 439 -16.71 11.92 10.34
C LYS A 439 -17.79 11.47 9.36
N SER A 440 -17.74 10.19 8.97
CA SER A 440 -18.71 9.59 8.06
C SER A 440 -19.63 8.61 8.80
N ASN A 441 -20.84 8.42 8.28
CA ASN A 441 -21.79 7.43 8.83
C ASN A 441 -22.09 7.64 10.32
N VAL A 442 -21.98 8.89 10.77
CA VAL A 442 -22.43 9.28 12.11
C VAL A 442 -23.93 9.15 12.08
N SER A 443 -24.48 8.22 12.86
CA SER A 443 -25.88 8.32 13.22
C SER A 443 -25.98 9.60 14.04
N ILE A 444 -26.32 10.74 13.42
CA ILE A 444 -27.15 11.74 14.09
C ILE A 444 -28.18 10.91 14.84
N GLY A 445 -28.23 11.03 16.17
CA GLY A 445 -29.02 10.12 16.98
C GLY A 445 -30.39 10.10 16.33
N HIS A 446 -30.81 8.98 15.72
CA HIS A 446 -32.10 9.00 15.03
C HIS A 446 -33.20 9.19 16.08
N PHE A 447 -32.87 8.98 17.35
CA PHE A 447 -33.55 9.56 18.50
C PHE A 447 -33.65 11.08 18.46
N GLU A 448 -32.56 11.86 18.32
CA GLU A 448 -32.60 13.31 18.14
C GLU A 448 -33.43 13.70 16.90
N MET A 449 -33.30 12.99 15.79
CA MET A 449 -34.06 13.30 14.57
C MET A 449 -35.56 12.96 14.74
N ALA A 450 -35.89 11.81 15.34
CA ALA A 450 -37.25 11.41 15.66
C ALA A 450 -37.88 12.30 16.75
N LEU A 451 -37.09 12.72 17.74
CA LEU A 451 -37.48 13.65 18.80
C LEU A 451 -37.73 15.04 18.22
N MET A 452 -36.87 15.54 17.33
CA MET A 452 -37.08 16.81 16.63
C MET A 452 -38.35 16.78 15.76
N ILE A 453 -38.61 15.67 15.06
CA ILE A 453 -39.85 15.47 14.29
C ILE A 453 -41.07 15.37 15.21
N PHE A 454 -40.97 14.65 16.32
CA PHE A 454 -42.03 14.49 17.31
C PHE A 454 -42.40 15.83 17.98
N LEU A 455 -41.40 16.58 18.46
CA LEU A 455 -41.56 17.89 19.07
C LEU A 455 -42.13 18.92 18.09
N ARG A 456 -41.76 18.87 16.80
CA ARG A 456 -42.38 19.68 15.74
C ARG A 456 -43.86 19.35 15.55
N ARG A 457 -44.23 18.06 15.46
CA ARG A 457 -45.64 17.63 15.32
C ARG A 457 -46.52 18.05 16.50
N ARG A 458 -45.91 18.33 17.66
CA ARG A 458 -46.58 18.84 18.87
C ARG A 458 -46.52 20.37 19.02
N GLY A 459 -45.96 21.09 18.03
CA GLY A 459 -45.86 22.55 18.04
C GLY A 459 -44.86 23.11 19.03
N VAL A 460 -43.92 22.30 19.54
CA VAL A 460 -42.93 22.71 20.55
C VAL A 460 -41.83 23.59 19.95
N PHE A 461 -41.52 23.41 18.66
CA PHE A 461 -40.58 24.27 17.94
C PHE A 461 -41.32 25.20 16.98
N THR A 462 -40.90 26.47 16.94
CA THR A 462 -41.31 27.43 15.90
C THR A 462 -40.57 27.12 14.59
N ASP A 463 -41.20 27.45 13.46
CA ASP A 463 -40.64 27.12 12.13
C ASP A 463 -39.22 27.67 11.90
N VAL A 464 -38.83 28.74 12.59
CA VAL A 464 -37.51 29.39 12.47
C VAL A 464 -36.39 28.55 13.11
N TYR A 465 -36.60 28.01 14.31
CA TYR A 465 -35.58 27.19 15.01
C TYR A 465 -35.35 25.84 14.32
N TYR A 466 -36.42 25.30 13.71
CA TYR A 466 -36.37 24.08 12.93
C TYR A 466 -35.63 24.28 11.61
N GLU A 467 -35.92 25.35 10.86
CA GLU A 467 -35.27 25.64 9.57
C GLU A 467 -33.77 25.92 9.71
N GLU A 468 -33.30 26.64 10.73
CA GLU A 468 -31.86 26.91 10.92
C GLU A 468 -31.04 25.65 11.27
N ASN A 469 -31.58 24.75 12.11
CA ASN A 469 -30.91 23.52 12.49
C ASN A 469 -31.03 22.43 11.42
N ILE A 470 -32.18 22.35 10.72
CA ILE A 470 -32.39 21.42 9.60
C ILE A 470 -31.65 21.89 8.35
N SER A 471 -31.46 23.18 8.09
CA SER A 471 -30.66 23.66 6.95
C SER A 471 -29.22 23.14 7.03
N LYS A 472 -28.61 23.17 8.22
CA LYS A 472 -27.28 22.57 8.46
C LYS A 472 -27.25 21.05 8.27
N LEU A 473 -28.37 20.36 8.55
CA LEU A 473 -28.49 18.90 8.41
C LEU A 473 -28.94 18.46 7.01
N ARG A 474 -29.61 19.34 6.25
CA ARG A 474 -30.07 19.14 4.86
C ARG A 474 -28.93 19.20 3.87
N ASP A 475 -27.95 20.06 4.12
CA ASP A 475 -26.73 20.12 3.29
C ASP A 475 -25.96 18.78 3.33
N ASP A 476 -26.07 18.03 4.44
CA ASP A 476 -25.53 16.67 4.58
C ASP A 476 -26.49 15.56 4.08
N ALA A 477 -27.80 15.80 4.09
CA ALA A 477 -28.84 14.80 3.76
C ALA A 477 -29.38 14.86 2.31
N ALA A 478 -28.97 15.84 1.50
CA ALA A 478 -29.45 16.07 0.12
C ALA A 478 -29.20 14.92 -0.89
N THR A 479 -28.65 13.78 -0.45
CA THR A 479 -28.46 12.56 -1.24
C THR A 479 -29.56 11.50 -1.04
N PHE A 480 -30.53 11.69 -0.15
CA PHE A 480 -31.51 10.65 0.19
C PHE A 480 -32.95 10.94 -0.26
N ASN A 481 -33.53 9.99 -1.01
CA ASN A 481 -34.88 10.04 -1.58
C ASN A 481 -35.97 10.11 -0.50
N GLU A 482 -36.58 11.28 -0.34
CA GLU A 482 -37.74 11.51 0.51
C GLU A 482 -38.99 10.85 -0.10
N GLY A 483 -39.67 9.96 0.64
CA GLY A 483 -41.05 9.63 0.23
C GLY A 483 -41.78 8.44 0.84
N LYS A 484 -41.15 7.48 1.52
CA LYS A 484 -41.87 6.22 1.83
C LYS A 484 -41.92 5.69 3.27
N TYR A 485 -41.18 6.23 4.24
CA TYR A 485 -40.88 5.46 5.46
C TYR A 485 -41.35 6.01 6.82
N ILE A 486 -42.15 7.09 6.89
CA ILE A 486 -42.45 7.77 8.17
C ILE A 486 -43.93 7.67 8.59
N LYS A 487 -44.58 6.51 8.40
CA LYS A 487 -45.98 6.31 8.85
C LYS A 487 -46.16 5.42 10.10
N GLU A 488 -45.14 4.71 10.57
CA GLU A 488 -45.32 3.71 11.64
C GLU A 488 -44.19 3.75 12.69
N PHE A 489 -44.04 4.86 13.41
CA PHE A 489 -43.21 4.91 14.62
C PHE A 489 -44.10 5.01 15.87
N SER A 490 -44.09 3.98 16.70
CA SER A 490 -44.71 3.91 18.04
C SER A 490 -43.62 3.97 19.11
N PHE A 491 -43.74 4.88 20.08
CA PHE A 491 -42.73 5.10 21.13
C PHE A 491 -42.77 4.07 22.28
N ASP A 492 -43.84 3.29 22.44
CA ASP A 492 -43.94 2.20 23.45
C ASP A 492 -42.87 1.12 23.25
N GLY A 493 -42.35 0.96 22.03
CA GLY A 493 -41.32 -0.04 21.72
C GLY A 493 -39.96 0.23 22.37
N ASN A 494 -39.61 1.49 22.64
CA ASN A 494 -38.28 1.85 23.15
C ASN A 494 -38.14 1.67 24.67
N GLU A 495 -39.18 1.96 25.44
CA GLU A 495 -39.20 1.69 26.88
C GLU A 495 -39.22 0.18 27.14
N ARG A 496 -40.00 -0.56 26.34
CA ARG A 496 -40.01 -2.03 26.33
C ARG A 496 -38.67 -2.63 25.91
N LEU A 497 -37.99 -2.07 24.90
CA LEU A 497 -36.63 -2.46 24.50
C LEU A 497 -35.63 -2.29 25.64
N ILE A 498 -35.63 -1.12 26.30
CA ILE A 498 -34.70 -0.84 27.42
C ILE A 498 -34.95 -1.82 28.57
N ASN A 499 -36.21 -2.09 28.90
CA ASN A 499 -36.58 -3.03 29.95
C ASN A 499 -36.19 -4.48 29.57
N MET A 500 -36.48 -4.94 28.34
CA MET A 500 -36.11 -6.28 27.86
C MET A 500 -34.59 -6.51 27.85
N VAL A 501 -33.81 -5.53 27.37
CA VAL A 501 -32.33 -5.61 27.39
C VAL A 501 -31.82 -5.64 28.83
N SER A 502 -32.40 -4.85 29.73
CA SER A 502 -32.01 -4.81 31.14
C SER A 502 -32.34 -6.12 31.87
N GLU A 503 -33.51 -6.70 31.62
CA GLU A 503 -33.95 -7.98 32.19
C GLU A 503 -33.11 -9.15 31.66
N TYR A 504 -32.83 -9.20 30.35
CA TYR A 504 -31.98 -10.23 29.76
C TYR A 504 -30.55 -10.19 30.33
N VAL A 505 -29.92 -9.00 30.36
CA VAL A 505 -28.58 -8.82 30.94
C VAL A 505 -28.55 -9.21 32.42
N ALA A 506 -29.57 -8.88 33.19
CA ALA A 506 -29.67 -9.29 34.59
C ALA A 506 -29.78 -10.83 34.73
N SER A 507 -30.60 -11.47 33.91
CA SER A 507 -30.79 -12.93 33.93
C SER A 507 -29.55 -13.71 33.48
N ASP A 508 -28.79 -13.18 32.51
CA ASP A 508 -27.59 -13.83 31.98
C ASP A 508 -26.42 -13.70 32.96
N ILE A 509 -26.33 -12.57 33.69
CA ILE A 509 -25.37 -12.38 34.81
C ILE A 509 -25.63 -13.38 35.95
N GLU A 510 -26.90 -13.68 36.26
CA GLU A 510 -27.25 -14.68 37.28
C GLU A 510 -26.93 -16.12 36.83
N ASN A 511 -27.07 -16.42 35.54
CA ASN A 511 -26.85 -17.77 35.00
C ASN A 511 -25.38 -18.07 34.63
N SER A 512 -24.55 -17.05 34.39
CA SER A 512 -23.15 -17.19 33.97
C SER A 512 -22.13 -17.18 35.11
N SER A 513 -22.58 -17.40 36.36
CA SER A 513 -21.72 -17.59 37.55
C SER A 513 -20.76 -18.80 37.49
N ALA A 514 -20.71 -19.52 36.36
CA ALA A 514 -19.70 -20.52 36.05
C ALA A 514 -18.78 -20.04 34.90
N GLY A 515 -17.88 -19.08 35.19
CA GLY A 515 -16.65 -18.91 34.41
C GLY A 515 -16.38 -17.58 33.71
N LEU A 516 -17.23 -16.55 33.85
CA LEU A 516 -16.94 -15.22 33.33
C LEU A 516 -16.15 -14.36 34.34
N ASP A 517 -15.02 -13.81 33.87
CA ASP A 517 -14.17 -12.88 34.63
C ASP A 517 -14.96 -11.60 34.96
N GLN A 518 -15.27 -11.40 36.24
CA GLN A 518 -16.06 -10.27 36.74
C GLN A 518 -15.40 -8.91 36.47
N SER A 519 -14.11 -8.86 36.13
CA SER A 519 -13.43 -7.61 35.75
C SER A 519 -13.87 -7.05 34.39
N ILE A 520 -14.66 -7.81 33.62
CA ILE A 520 -15.20 -7.43 32.30
C ILE A 520 -16.66 -6.95 32.40
N LEU A 521 -17.30 -7.05 33.57
CA LEU A 521 -18.66 -6.54 33.77
C LEU A 521 -18.68 -5.01 33.62
N PHE A 522 -19.36 -4.55 32.57
CA PHE A 522 -19.53 -3.13 32.25
C PHE A 522 -20.17 -2.39 33.43
N ASP A 523 -19.62 -1.23 33.81
CA ASP A 523 -20.28 -0.31 34.74
C ASP A 523 -21.55 0.24 34.05
N PHE A 524 -22.68 -0.41 34.33
CA PHE A 524 -24.00 -0.12 33.75
C PHE A 524 -24.69 1.09 34.40
N THR A 525 -24.01 1.84 35.27
CA THR A 525 -24.60 3.00 35.94
C THR A 525 -24.69 4.20 34.98
N PRO A 526 -25.88 4.79 34.73
CA PRO A 526 -25.99 6.04 33.99
C PRO A 526 -25.29 7.17 34.77
N LYS A 527 -24.04 7.50 34.41
CA LYS A 527 -23.32 8.63 35.00
C LYS A 527 -23.73 9.94 34.30
N TYR A 528 -24.91 10.45 34.65
CA TYR A 528 -25.34 11.82 34.36
C TYR A 528 -25.40 12.68 35.65
N SER A 529 -24.49 12.47 36.59
CA SER A 529 -24.56 13.14 37.90
C SER A 529 -23.98 14.56 37.96
N ASN A 530 -23.37 15.10 36.89
CA ASN A 530 -22.66 16.39 36.97
C ASN A 530 -22.87 17.34 35.78
N ILE A 531 -24.08 17.48 35.27
CA ILE A 531 -24.46 18.63 34.42
C ILE A 531 -25.52 19.41 35.18
N LYS A 532 -25.14 20.59 35.71
CA LYS A 532 -26.00 21.46 36.53
C LYS A 532 -27.22 22.03 35.81
N ASP A 533 -27.33 21.80 34.49
CA ASP A 533 -28.47 22.22 33.67
C ASP A 533 -29.21 21.05 33.00
N ALA A 534 -28.93 19.80 33.41
CA ALA A 534 -29.72 18.66 32.95
C ALA A 534 -31.05 18.65 33.71
N VAL A 535 -32.14 19.02 33.01
CA VAL A 535 -33.50 18.69 33.44
C VAL A 535 -33.52 17.18 33.68
N SER A 536 -33.79 16.74 34.91
CA SER A 536 -33.79 15.32 35.21
C SER A 536 -34.85 14.62 34.33
N LEU A 537 -34.60 13.38 33.89
CA LEU A 537 -35.62 12.58 33.19
C LEU A 537 -36.95 12.59 33.96
N GLU A 538 -36.88 12.60 35.28
CA GLU A 538 -38.04 12.76 36.17
C GLU A 538 -38.77 14.11 36.00
N GLN A 539 -38.08 15.23 35.79
CA GLN A 539 -38.69 16.53 35.49
C GLN A 539 -39.33 16.56 34.09
N VAL A 540 -38.75 15.86 33.12
CA VAL A 540 -39.33 15.69 31.78
C VAL A 540 -40.60 14.83 31.85
N PHE A 541 -40.57 13.72 32.59
CA PHE A 541 -41.75 12.87 32.80
C PHE A 541 -42.85 13.59 33.59
N ARG A 542 -42.52 14.39 34.61
CA ARG A 542 -43.49 15.23 35.32
C ARG A 542 -44.12 16.32 34.42
N GLN A 543 -43.40 16.82 33.42
CA GLN A 543 -43.94 17.73 32.40
C GLN A 543 -44.90 17.00 31.45
N PHE A 544 -44.58 15.77 31.04
CA PHE A 544 -45.48 14.94 30.24
C PHE A 544 -46.78 14.55 30.98
N ASP A 545 -46.67 14.18 32.26
CA ASP A 545 -47.83 13.95 33.13
C ASP A 545 -48.72 15.18 33.27
N ARG A 546 -48.12 16.38 33.46
CA ARG A 546 -48.87 17.65 33.54
C ARG A 546 -49.59 18.01 32.25
N LEU A 547 -49.10 17.55 31.11
CA LEU A 547 -49.71 17.78 29.79
C LEU A 547 -50.70 16.68 29.39
N GLY A 548 -50.98 15.71 30.28
CA GLY A 548 -51.91 14.61 30.04
C GLY A 548 -51.43 13.64 28.96
N ILE A 549 -50.12 13.58 28.73
CA ILE A 549 -49.49 12.64 27.81
C ILE A 549 -49.13 11.40 28.66
N LYS A 550 -49.90 10.32 28.49
CA LYS A 550 -49.59 9.01 29.08
C LYS A 550 -48.33 8.42 28.47
#